data_AF-A0A381P0X8-F1
#
_entry.id   AF-A0A381P0X8-F1
#
_cell.length_a   1.000
_cell.length_b   1.000
_cell.length_c   1.000
_cell.angle_alpha   90.00
_cell.angle_beta   90.00
_cell.angle_gamma   90.00
#
_symmetry.space_group_name_H-M   'P 1'
#
loop_
_entity.id
_entity.type
_entity.pdbx_description
1 polymer ?
#
loop_
_entity_poly.entity_id
_entity_poly.type
_entity_poly.pdbx_seq_one_letter_code
_entity_poly.pdbx_strand_id
1 'polypeptide(L)'
;MPNSIEFYGTKGTLWRGSAQEGLVSKIYINNIEWKFLFSKLFEGQFALNTSFSLLESPIKMRISKHFNGDFSISNSKANLQNGIVPIFYPELGIDGDININLSNLVFADDFISQANGTISVNNFLILGLSSMSIGNYVITINTNNNGIYGDIKSIDGELDVDASLRIAPDRTYYIIGLVASKANTNLYIKEILKFLGTPNVLGQREFRFEGSL
;
A
#
# COMPACT_ATOMS: atom_id res chain seq x y z
N MET A 1 -13.76 -4.07 -8.97
CA MET A 1 -13.56 -3.09 -10.08
C MET A 1 -14.31 -1.79 -9.74
N PRO A 2 -13.84 -0.60 -10.15
CA PRO A 2 -14.55 0.66 -9.86
C PRO A 2 -15.92 0.70 -10.55
N ASN A 3 -16.93 1.23 -9.86
CA ASN A 3 -18.32 1.26 -10.34
C ASN A 3 -18.60 2.41 -11.34
N SER A 4 -17.78 3.46 -11.33
CA SER A 4 -17.84 4.55 -12.30
C SER A 4 -16.47 5.21 -12.48
N ILE A 5 -16.21 5.67 -13.70
CA ILE A 5 -15.04 6.46 -14.08
C ILE A 5 -15.55 7.60 -14.97
N GLU A 6 -15.32 8.83 -14.54
CA GLU A 6 -15.66 10.05 -15.29
C GLU A 6 -14.39 10.85 -15.54
N PHE A 7 -14.24 11.39 -16.75
CA PHE A 7 -13.11 12.25 -17.11
C PHE A 7 -13.60 13.57 -17.72
N TYR A 8 -12.95 14.66 -17.34
CA TYR A 8 -13.27 16.01 -17.76
C TYR A 8 -12.04 16.67 -18.43
N GLY A 9 -12.28 17.53 -19.40
CA GLY A 9 -11.22 18.21 -20.15
C GLY A 9 -10.35 17.25 -20.98
N THR A 10 -10.96 16.20 -21.55
CA THR A 10 -10.26 15.17 -22.30
C THR A 10 -9.65 15.70 -23.61
N LYS A 11 -8.41 15.29 -23.91
CA LYS A 11 -7.72 15.58 -25.18
C LYS A 11 -7.09 14.31 -25.74
N GLY A 12 -6.95 14.24 -27.06
CA GLY A 12 -6.31 13.12 -27.75
C GLY A 12 -7.29 12.01 -28.14
N THR A 13 -6.88 10.75 -27.96
CA THR A 13 -7.61 9.55 -28.40
C THR A 13 -7.79 8.56 -27.26
N LEU A 14 -8.64 7.55 -27.47
CA LEU A 14 -8.76 6.41 -26.56
C LEU A 14 -7.43 5.68 -26.31
N TRP A 15 -6.51 5.68 -27.28
CA TRP A 15 -5.22 4.99 -27.19
C TRP A 15 -4.11 5.82 -26.57
N ARG A 16 -4.16 7.13 -26.77
CA ARG A 16 -3.20 8.08 -26.23
C ARG A 16 -3.93 9.39 -26.02
N GLY A 17 -4.08 9.76 -24.77
CA GLY A 17 -4.84 10.94 -24.40
C GLY A 17 -4.49 11.43 -23.01
N SER A 18 -5.15 12.51 -22.65
CA SER A 18 -5.08 13.09 -21.34
C SER A 18 -6.45 13.62 -20.92
N ALA A 19 -6.63 13.79 -19.61
CA ALA A 19 -7.77 14.47 -19.03
C ALA A 19 -7.27 15.39 -17.91
N GLN A 20 -7.90 16.55 -17.77
CA GLN A 20 -7.52 17.50 -16.73
C GLN A 20 -7.94 16.98 -15.36
N GLU A 21 -9.15 16.40 -15.29
CA GLU A 21 -9.76 15.92 -14.05
C GLU A 21 -10.44 14.58 -14.28
N GLY A 22 -10.59 13.81 -13.21
CA GLY A 22 -11.32 12.56 -13.22
C GLY A 22 -11.86 12.19 -11.86
N LEU A 23 -12.95 11.43 -11.87
CA LEU A 23 -13.59 10.88 -10.69
C LEU A 23 -13.68 9.37 -10.82
N VAL A 24 -12.96 8.64 -9.96
CA VAL A 24 -12.94 7.17 -9.94
C VAL A 24 -13.47 6.71 -8.60
N SER A 25 -14.68 6.13 -8.55
CA SER A 25 -15.29 5.67 -7.28
C SER A 25 -15.23 6.72 -6.15
N LYS A 26 -15.55 7.99 -6.47
CA LYS A 26 -15.48 9.19 -5.59
C LYS A 26 -14.08 9.71 -5.29
N ILE A 27 -13.03 9.09 -5.85
CA ILE A 27 -11.66 9.57 -5.76
C ILE A 27 -11.43 10.59 -6.87
N TYR A 28 -11.18 11.84 -6.48
CA TYR A 28 -10.81 12.89 -7.44
C TYR A 28 -9.32 12.79 -7.78
N ILE A 29 -9.02 12.76 -9.07
CA ILE A 29 -7.66 12.72 -9.63
C ILE A 29 -7.53 13.79 -10.72
N ASN A 30 -6.32 14.29 -10.92
CA ASN A 30 -6.04 15.32 -11.93
C ASN A 30 -4.78 14.98 -12.73
N ASN A 31 -4.50 15.78 -13.77
CA ASN A 31 -3.32 15.63 -14.62
C ASN A 31 -3.15 14.21 -15.18
N ILE A 32 -4.25 13.67 -15.70
CA ILE A 32 -4.34 12.27 -16.11
C ILE A 32 -3.77 12.12 -17.50
N GLU A 33 -2.85 11.19 -17.69
CA GLU A 33 -2.33 10.79 -18.98
C GLU A 33 -2.42 9.27 -19.13
N TRP A 34 -2.71 8.81 -20.35
CA TRP A 34 -2.68 7.39 -20.67
C TRP A 34 -2.06 7.13 -22.04
N LYS A 35 -1.41 5.97 -22.15
CA LYS A 35 -0.86 5.44 -23.40
C LYS A 35 -1.03 3.92 -23.44
N PHE A 36 -1.89 3.46 -24.34
CA PHE A 36 -2.09 2.06 -24.66
C PHE A 36 -0.82 1.44 -25.29
N LEU A 37 -0.56 0.18 -24.97
CA LEU A 37 0.60 -0.57 -25.40
C LEU A 37 0.17 -1.69 -26.36
N PHE A 38 0.10 -1.38 -27.65
CA PHE A 38 -0.30 -2.35 -28.67
C PHE A 38 0.58 -3.60 -28.71
N SER A 39 1.87 -3.50 -28.39
CA SER A 39 2.77 -4.66 -28.33
C SER A 39 2.33 -5.71 -27.31
N LYS A 40 1.59 -5.29 -26.26
CA LYS A 40 1.11 -6.18 -25.22
C LYS A 40 -0.09 -7.04 -25.65
N LEU A 41 -0.76 -6.69 -26.75
CA LEU A 41 -1.78 -7.55 -27.35
C LEU A 41 -1.20 -8.88 -27.83
N PHE A 42 0.05 -8.89 -28.32
CA PHE A 42 0.75 -10.13 -28.71
C PHE A 42 1.10 -11.02 -27.51
N GLU A 43 1.09 -10.46 -26.30
CA GLU A 43 1.24 -11.19 -25.03
C GLU A 43 -0.11 -11.59 -24.41
N GLY A 44 -1.22 -11.38 -25.13
CA GLY A 44 -2.56 -11.75 -24.67
C GLY A 44 -3.14 -10.83 -23.60
N GLN A 45 -2.79 -9.54 -23.62
CA GLN A 45 -3.28 -8.58 -22.63
C GLN A 45 -3.52 -7.18 -23.22
N PHE A 46 -4.56 -6.51 -22.72
CA PHE A 46 -4.77 -5.08 -22.92
C PHE A 46 -3.99 -4.33 -21.85
N ALA A 47 -3.03 -3.50 -22.24
CA ALA A 47 -2.19 -2.77 -21.28
C ALA A 47 -2.08 -1.29 -21.61
N LEU A 48 -2.08 -0.45 -20.58
CA LEU A 48 -1.87 0.98 -20.69
C LEU A 48 -0.92 1.48 -19.60
N ASN A 49 0.05 2.31 -19.98
CA ASN A 49 0.76 3.14 -19.02
C ASN A 49 -0.14 4.33 -18.67
N THR A 50 -0.29 4.62 -17.38
CA THR A 50 -1.03 5.78 -16.91
C THR A 50 -0.24 6.54 -15.86
N SER A 51 -0.45 7.84 -15.83
CA SER A 51 -0.04 8.71 -14.74
C SER A 51 -1.16 9.67 -14.40
N PHE A 52 -1.27 10.02 -13.13
CA PHE A 52 -2.20 11.03 -12.63
C PHE A 52 -1.68 11.55 -11.29
N SER A 53 -2.27 12.62 -10.79
CA SER A 53 -2.03 13.07 -9.42
C SER A 53 -3.27 12.85 -8.58
N LEU A 54 -3.09 12.27 -7.41
CA LEU A 54 -4.09 12.21 -6.36
C LEU A 54 -3.79 13.34 -5.38
N LEU A 55 -4.69 14.33 -5.32
CA LEU A 55 -4.38 15.64 -4.72
C LEU A 55 -3.15 16.25 -5.40
N GLU A 56 -2.02 16.31 -4.69
CA GLU A 56 -0.72 16.78 -5.18
C GLU A 56 0.33 15.66 -5.36
N SER A 57 -0.07 14.42 -5.10
CA SER A 57 0.82 13.25 -5.12
C SER A 57 0.82 12.59 -6.50
N PRO A 58 1.92 12.65 -7.28
CA PRO A 58 1.97 12.02 -8.59
C PRO A 58 2.07 10.49 -8.46
N ILE A 59 1.29 9.81 -9.28
CA ILE A 59 1.20 8.36 -9.35
C ILE A 59 1.48 7.94 -10.79
N LYS A 60 2.32 6.93 -10.96
CA LYS A 60 2.61 6.29 -12.26
C LYS A 60 2.44 4.79 -12.11
N MET A 61 1.78 4.17 -13.08
CA MET A 61 1.58 2.72 -13.09
C MET A 61 1.29 2.23 -14.50
N ARG A 62 1.39 0.92 -14.69
CA ARG A 62 0.81 0.23 -15.84
C ARG A 62 -0.33 -0.64 -15.38
N ILE A 63 -1.48 -0.44 -15.99
CA ILE A 63 -2.67 -1.25 -15.78
C ILE A 63 -2.78 -2.23 -16.94
N SER A 64 -3.00 -3.51 -16.66
CA SER A 64 -3.22 -4.54 -17.67
C SER A 64 -4.40 -5.44 -17.33
N LYS A 65 -5.13 -5.85 -18.37
CA LYS A 65 -6.19 -6.88 -18.30
C LYS A 65 -5.80 -8.00 -19.24
N HIS A 66 -5.57 -9.18 -18.68
CA HIS A 66 -5.23 -10.38 -19.42
C HIS A 66 -6.49 -11.03 -20.00
N PHE A 67 -6.35 -11.75 -21.11
CA PHE A 67 -7.50 -12.40 -21.77
C PHE A 67 -8.09 -13.56 -20.95
N ASN A 68 -7.33 -14.11 -20.00
CA ASN A 68 -7.83 -15.08 -19.02
C ASN A 68 -8.71 -14.45 -17.93
N GLY A 69 -8.84 -13.11 -17.91
CA GLY A 69 -9.62 -12.39 -16.91
C GLY A 69 -8.78 -11.79 -15.78
N ASP A 70 -7.49 -12.12 -15.66
CA ASP A 70 -6.65 -11.54 -14.60
C ASP A 70 -6.43 -10.04 -14.84
N PHE A 71 -6.34 -9.30 -13.75
CA PHE A 71 -6.03 -7.88 -13.76
C PHE A 71 -4.68 -7.67 -13.08
N SER A 72 -3.82 -6.83 -13.65
CA SER A 72 -2.50 -6.57 -13.07
C SER A 72 -2.15 -5.09 -13.11
N ILE A 73 -1.45 -4.66 -12.06
CA ILE A 73 -0.86 -3.34 -11.93
C ILE A 73 0.65 -3.55 -11.78
N SER A 74 1.45 -2.95 -12.66
CA SER A 74 2.92 -3.10 -12.67
C SER A 74 3.61 -1.76 -12.76
N ASN A 75 4.90 -1.73 -12.39
CA ASN A 75 5.74 -0.54 -12.43
C ASN A 75 5.10 0.66 -11.69
N SER A 76 4.52 0.37 -10.52
CA SER A 76 3.74 1.33 -9.75
C SER A 76 4.68 2.13 -8.86
N LYS A 77 4.64 3.45 -9.01
CA LYS A 77 5.37 4.41 -8.19
C LYS A 77 4.42 5.49 -7.72
N ALA A 78 4.36 5.70 -6.41
CA ALA A 78 3.56 6.75 -5.80
C ALA A 78 4.27 7.27 -4.56
N ASN A 79 4.26 8.59 -4.37
CA ASN A 79 4.70 9.22 -3.13
C ASN A 79 3.50 9.99 -2.59
N LEU A 80 2.76 9.36 -1.69
CA LEU A 80 1.55 9.89 -1.08
C LEU A 80 1.95 10.68 0.16
N GLN A 81 1.51 11.94 0.24
CA GLN A 81 1.69 12.75 1.44
C GLN A 81 0.77 12.29 2.58
N ASN A 82 1.14 12.63 3.81
CA ASN A 82 0.27 12.44 4.97
C ASN A 82 -1.12 13.10 4.76
N GLY A 83 -2.13 12.59 5.44
CA GLY A 83 -3.53 12.96 5.29
C GLY A 83 -4.28 12.19 4.21
N ILE A 84 -3.58 11.50 3.30
CA ILE A 84 -4.23 10.68 2.26
C ILE A 84 -4.83 9.39 2.83
N VAL A 85 -4.09 8.68 3.70
CA VAL A 85 -4.57 7.40 4.25
C VAL A 85 -5.87 7.54 5.03
N PRO A 86 -6.03 8.52 5.94
CA PRO A 86 -7.27 8.70 6.69
C PRO A 86 -8.50 9.03 5.82
N ILE A 87 -8.31 9.56 4.61
CA ILE A 87 -9.42 9.84 3.68
C ILE A 87 -10.00 8.53 3.13
N PHE A 88 -9.15 7.55 2.83
CA PHE A 88 -9.57 6.30 2.18
C PHE A 88 -9.78 5.15 3.16
N TYR A 89 -9.05 5.15 4.27
CA TYR A 89 -9.04 4.09 5.28
C TYR A 89 -9.07 4.68 6.71
N PRO A 90 -10.08 5.49 7.07
CA PRO A 90 -10.17 6.12 8.38
C PRO A 90 -10.17 5.11 9.53
N GLU A 91 -10.71 3.92 9.30
CA GLU A 91 -10.79 2.82 10.28
C GLU A 91 -9.43 2.29 10.73
N LEU A 92 -8.37 2.50 9.94
CA LEU A 92 -7.02 2.08 10.33
C LEU A 92 -6.45 2.95 11.45
N GLY A 93 -6.94 4.19 11.60
CA GLY A 93 -6.44 5.12 12.61
C GLY A 93 -4.95 5.44 12.44
N ILE A 94 -4.43 5.43 11.22
CA ILE A 94 -3.03 5.69 10.90
C ILE A 94 -2.85 6.82 9.90
N ASP A 95 -1.71 7.48 9.94
CA ASP A 95 -1.29 8.48 8.96
C ASP A 95 0.23 8.42 8.71
N GLY A 96 0.69 9.06 7.64
CA GLY A 96 2.10 9.18 7.28
C GLY A 96 2.33 9.37 5.79
N ASP A 97 3.58 9.67 5.43
CA ASP A 97 4.01 9.79 4.03
C ASP A 97 4.34 8.41 3.46
N ILE A 98 3.61 7.95 2.44
CA ILE A 98 3.77 6.61 1.87
C ILE A 98 4.49 6.68 0.53
N ASN A 99 5.66 6.05 0.45
CA ASN A 99 6.34 5.77 -0.80
C ASN A 99 6.05 4.32 -1.22
N ILE A 100 5.43 4.15 -2.37
CA ILE A 100 5.07 2.85 -2.96
C ILE A 100 5.96 2.61 -4.17
N ASN A 101 6.62 1.46 -4.21
CA ASN A 101 7.36 0.98 -5.37
C ASN A 101 7.06 -0.50 -5.59
N LEU A 102 6.00 -0.78 -6.36
CA LEU A 102 5.58 -2.15 -6.67
C LEU A 102 5.98 -2.53 -8.08
N SER A 103 6.68 -3.65 -8.21
CA SER A 103 7.02 -4.22 -9.52
C SER A 103 5.79 -4.85 -10.16
N ASN A 104 4.99 -5.57 -9.37
CA ASN A 104 3.78 -6.26 -9.83
C ASN A 104 2.77 -6.43 -8.70
N LEU A 105 1.49 -6.34 -9.07
CA LEU A 105 0.31 -6.59 -8.26
C LEU A 105 -0.72 -7.27 -9.17
N VAL A 106 -1.07 -8.53 -8.89
CA VAL A 106 -1.99 -9.33 -9.71
C VAL A 106 -3.24 -9.64 -8.91
N PHE A 107 -4.38 -9.52 -9.58
CA PHE A 107 -5.68 -9.87 -9.08
C PHE A 107 -6.26 -11.00 -9.92
N ALA A 108 -6.57 -12.11 -9.26
CA ALA A 108 -7.28 -13.26 -9.82
C ALA A 108 -8.54 -13.48 -8.99
N ASP A 109 -9.69 -13.74 -9.63
CA ASP A 109 -10.98 -13.92 -8.96
C ASP A 109 -11.33 -12.82 -7.94
N ASP A 110 -11.12 -11.57 -8.36
CA ASP A 110 -11.31 -10.34 -7.56
C ASP A 110 -10.49 -10.28 -6.25
N PHE A 111 -9.46 -11.12 -6.12
CA PHE A 111 -8.57 -11.16 -4.97
C PHE A 111 -7.12 -10.96 -5.38
N ILE A 112 -6.34 -10.35 -4.49
CA ILE A 112 -4.91 -10.15 -4.69
C ILE A 112 -4.19 -11.51 -4.63
N SER A 113 -3.69 -11.97 -5.77
CA SER A 113 -3.00 -13.26 -5.87
C SER A 113 -1.48 -13.11 -5.84
N GLN A 114 -0.95 -11.96 -6.25
CA GLN A 114 0.48 -11.66 -6.21
C GLN A 114 0.72 -10.19 -5.89
N ALA A 115 1.74 -9.91 -5.08
CA ALA A 115 2.31 -8.59 -4.88
C ALA A 115 3.84 -8.71 -4.71
N ASN A 116 4.58 -7.81 -5.34
CA ASN A 116 6.03 -7.74 -5.21
C ASN A 116 6.49 -6.28 -5.22
N GLY A 117 7.38 -5.92 -4.29
CA GLY A 117 7.97 -4.58 -4.22
C GLY A 117 8.17 -4.09 -2.80
N THR A 118 8.21 -2.77 -2.62
CA THR A 118 8.42 -2.14 -1.32
C THR A 118 7.41 -1.03 -1.07
N ILE A 119 7.04 -0.87 0.19
CA ILE A 119 6.26 0.26 0.70
C ILE A 119 7.05 0.85 1.87
N SER A 120 7.36 2.13 1.83
CA SER A 120 7.98 2.84 2.95
C SER A 120 6.99 3.84 3.50
N VAL A 121 6.82 3.85 4.82
CA VAL A 121 5.97 4.80 5.53
C VAL A 121 6.88 5.67 6.36
N ASN A 122 6.97 6.95 6.01
CA ASN A 122 7.70 7.94 6.79
C ASN A 122 6.75 8.73 7.66
N ASN A 123 7.27 9.26 8.77
CA ASN A 123 6.49 10.03 9.73
C ASN A 123 5.24 9.28 10.21
N PHE A 124 5.36 7.95 10.40
CA PHE A 124 4.22 7.11 10.69
C PHE A 124 3.57 7.52 12.01
N LEU A 125 2.26 7.69 11.98
CA LEU A 125 1.45 8.12 13.10
C LEU A 125 0.34 7.10 13.33
N ILE A 126 0.11 6.78 14.60
CA ILE A 126 -1.07 6.04 15.04
C ILE A 126 -1.93 7.00 15.85
N LEU A 127 -3.08 7.36 15.29
CA LEU A 127 -4.04 8.27 15.89
C LEU A 127 -4.54 7.67 17.22
N GLY A 128 -4.50 8.48 18.29
CA GLY A 128 -4.87 8.04 19.64
C GLY A 128 -3.74 7.35 20.43
N LEU A 129 -2.66 6.90 19.77
CA LEU A 129 -1.46 6.42 20.44
C LEU A 129 -0.45 7.56 20.70
N SER A 130 -0.24 8.42 19.70
CA SER A 130 0.68 9.55 19.78
C SER A 130 0.17 10.70 18.92
N SER A 131 0.50 11.93 19.29
CA SER A 131 0.33 13.12 18.44
C SER A 131 1.58 13.44 17.61
N MET A 132 2.66 12.68 17.80
CA MET A 132 3.92 12.78 17.07
C MET A 132 4.21 11.47 16.33
N SER A 133 4.97 11.57 15.24
CA SER A 133 5.47 10.41 14.50
C SER A 133 6.16 9.40 15.44
N ILE A 134 5.82 8.13 15.28
CA ILE A 134 6.43 7.01 16.00
C ILE A 134 7.59 6.38 15.21
N GLY A 135 7.92 6.89 14.02
CA GLY A 135 9.09 6.48 13.24
C GLY A 135 8.85 6.30 11.75
N ASN A 136 9.89 5.82 11.09
CA ASN A 136 9.87 5.41 9.69
C ASN A 136 9.95 3.89 9.58
N TYR A 137 9.19 3.33 8.64
CA TYR A 137 9.03 1.88 8.48
C TYR A 137 9.13 1.49 7.01
N VAL A 138 9.57 0.26 6.75
CA VAL A 138 9.59 -0.35 5.42
C VAL A 138 8.91 -1.70 5.45
N ILE A 139 8.14 -1.97 4.41
CA ILE A 139 7.50 -3.24 4.12
C ILE A 139 8.08 -3.74 2.80
N THR A 140 8.75 -4.89 2.83
CA THR A 140 9.20 -5.58 1.62
C THR A 140 8.24 -6.71 1.33
N ILE A 141 7.62 -6.71 0.16
CA ILE A 141 6.55 -7.64 -0.22
C ILE A 141 7.05 -8.55 -1.32
N ASN A 142 6.81 -9.84 -1.17
CA ASN A 142 7.11 -10.86 -2.17
C ASN A 142 6.03 -11.94 -2.20
N THR A 143 5.80 -12.51 -3.37
CA THR A 143 4.89 -13.64 -3.53
C THR A 143 5.66 -14.93 -3.72
N ASN A 144 5.16 -16.01 -3.13
CA ASN A 144 5.59 -17.37 -3.46
C ASN A 144 4.37 -18.29 -3.59
N ASN A 145 4.59 -19.59 -3.75
CA ASN A 145 3.52 -20.57 -3.97
C ASN A 145 2.47 -20.66 -2.84
N ASN A 146 2.78 -20.15 -1.64
CA ASN A 146 1.96 -20.28 -0.44
C ASN A 146 1.25 -18.97 -0.04
N GLY A 147 1.33 -17.94 -0.88
CA GLY A 147 0.68 -16.65 -0.69
C GLY A 147 1.62 -15.46 -0.83
N ILE A 148 1.15 -14.32 -0.37
CA ILE A 148 1.90 -13.05 -0.34
C ILE A 148 2.52 -12.92 1.05
N TYR A 149 3.79 -12.58 1.10
CA TYR A 149 4.56 -12.39 2.31
C TYR A 149 5.09 -10.96 2.34
N GLY A 150 5.17 -10.39 3.54
CA GLY A 150 5.73 -9.07 3.78
C GLY A 150 6.65 -9.07 4.98
N ASP A 151 7.85 -8.51 4.86
CA ASP A 151 8.74 -8.21 5.97
C ASP A 151 8.61 -6.74 6.35
N ILE A 152 8.21 -6.45 7.58
CA ILE A 152 7.98 -5.12 8.12
C ILE A 152 9.09 -4.81 9.12
N LYS A 153 9.83 -3.72 8.87
CA LYS A 153 10.94 -3.29 9.74
C LYS A 153 10.88 -1.81 10.05
N SER A 154 11.19 -1.44 11.29
CA SER A 154 11.48 -0.05 11.62
C SER A 154 12.84 0.36 11.05
N ILE A 155 12.91 1.54 10.44
CA ILE A 155 14.15 2.18 10.01
C ILE A 155 14.70 3.03 11.16
N ASP A 156 13.83 3.83 11.77
CA ASP A 156 14.13 4.70 12.91
C ASP A 156 12.87 4.93 13.76
N GLY A 157 12.91 5.90 14.67
CA GLY A 157 11.77 6.28 15.50
C GLY A 157 11.78 5.65 16.88
N GLU A 158 10.66 5.81 17.58
CA GLU A 158 10.54 5.45 18.99
C GLU A 158 10.45 3.94 19.23
N LEU A 159 9.98 3.19 18.25
CA LEU A 159 9.81 1.74 18.36
C LEU A 159 10.84 1.01 17.51
N ASP A 160 11.28 -0.14 18.01
CA ASP A 160 11.98 -1.15 17.23
C ASP A 160 10.98 -2.25 16.88
N VAL A 161 10.74 -2.46 15.58
CA VAL A 161 9.74 -3.40 15.07
C VAL A 161 10.38 -4.31 14.05
N ASP A 162 10.21 -5.62 14.24
CA ASP A 162 10.49 -6.66 13.25
C ASP A 162 9.28 -7.58 13.19
N ALA A 163 8.57 -7.58 12.05
CA ALA A 163 7.32 -8.31 11.90
C ALA A 163 7.18 -8.89 10.49
N SER A 164 6.36 -9.92 10.38
CA SER A 164 6.02 -10.57 9.12
C SER A 164 4.52 -10.52 8.89
N LEU A 165 4.12 -10.12 7.69
CA LEU A 165 2.77 -10.23 7.13
C LEU A 165 2.70 -11.48 6.24
N ARG A 166 1.57 -12.18 6.28
CA ARG A 166 1.17 -13.08 5.22
C ARG A 166 -0.29 -12.88 4.88
N ILE A 167 -0.58 -12.94 3.58
CA ILE A 167 -1.92 -13.09 3.02
C ILE A 167 -1.95 -14.44 2.32
N ALA A 168 -2.79 -15.34 2.81
CA ALA A 168 -2.95 -16.68 2.27
C ALA A 168 -3.98 -16.71 1.12
N PRO A 169 -3.94 -17.74 0.26
CA PRO A 169 -4.89 -17.88 -0.86
C PRO A 169 -6.36 -17.98 -0.44
N ASP A 170 -6.64 -18.42 0.79
CA ASP A 170 -7.98 -18.49 1.39
C ASP A 170 -8.47 -17.14 1.95
N ARG A 171 -7.76 -16.05 1.62
CA ARG A 171 -8.04 -14.66 2.04
C ARG A 171 -7.83 -14.39 3.53
N THR A 172 -7.29 -15.36 4.27
CA THR A 172 -6.84 -15.11 5.63
C THR A 172 -5.54 -14.31 5.61
N TYR A 173 -5.38 -13.42 6.58
CA TYR A 173 -4.12 -12.71 6.79
C TYR A 173 -3.67 -12.78 8.23
N TYR A 174 -2.36 -12.71 8.43
CA TYR A 174 -1.75 -12.58 9.74
C TYR A 174 -0.54 -11.66 9.70
N ILE A 175 -0.41 -10.84 10.74
CA ILE A 175 0.77 -10.04 11.04
C ILE A 175 1.26 -10.50 12.40
N ILE A 176 2.49 -11.00 12.45
CA ILE A 176 3.12 -11.47 13.69
C ILE A 176 4.48 -10.79 13.78
N GLY A 177 4.81 -10.26 14.96
CA GLY A 177 6.08 -9.59 15.12
C GLY A 177 6.47 -9.34 16.55
N LEU A 178 7.63 -8.72 16.66
CA LEU A 178 8.23 -8.27 17.90
C LEU A 178 8.30 -6.75 17.89
N VAL A 179 7.98 -6.15 19.03
CA VAL A 179 8.10 -4.71 19.25
C VAL A 179 8.83 -4.42 20.56
N ALA A 180 9.77 -3.47 20.54
CA ALA A 180 10.42 -2.95 21.73
C ALA A 180 10.38 -1.42 21.75
N SER A 181 10.30 -0.84 22.94
CA SER A 181 10.55 0.59 23.13
C SER A 181 12.05 0.87 23.12
N LYS A 182 12.48 1.90 22.39
CA LYS A 182 13.83 2.47 22.51
C LYS A 182 13.94 3.39 23.73
N ALA A 183 15.15 3.88 23.99
CA ALA A 183 15.40 4.76 25.14
C ALA A 183 14.53 6.03 25.10
N ASN A 184 14.36 6.60 23.90
CA ASN A 184 13.61 7.83 23.64
C ASN A 184 12.09 7.64 23.50
N THR A 185 11.55 6.43 23.59
CA THR A 185 10.10 6.22 23.49
C THR A 185 9.36 6.94 24.61
N ASN A 186 8.25 7.60 24.28
CA ASN A 186 7.38 8.27 25.25
C ASN A 186 6.86 7.28 26.31
N LEU A 187 6.74 7.75 27.56
CA LEU A 187 6.23 6.96 28.67
C LEU A 187 4.85 6.36 28.39
N TYR A 188 3.94 7.11 27.76
CA TYR A 188 2.60 6.61 27.43
C TYR A 188 2.65 5.37 26.52
N ILE A 189 3.50 5.39 25.49
CA ILE A 189 3.70 4.25 24.58
C ILE A 189 4.34 3.08 25.35
N LYS A 190 5.32 3.34 26.23
CA LYS A 190 5.91 2.32 27.09
C LYS A 190 4.86 1.62 27.98
N GLU A 191 3.89 2.38 28.52
CA GLU A 191 2.79 1.82 29.29
C GLU A 191 1.86 0.97 28.43
N ILE A 192 1.50 1.43 27.22
CA ILE A 192 0.66 0.66 26.30
C ILE A 192 1.31 -0.66 25.90
N LEU A 193 2.62 -0.67 25.65
CA LEU A 193 3.35 -1.88 25.31
C LEU A 193 3.24 -2.96 26.41
N LYS A 194 3.02 -2.59 27.69
CA LYS A 194 2.84 -3.58 28.77
C LYS A 194 1.58 -4.44 28.58
N PHE A 195 0.57 -3.97 27.84
CA PHE A 195 -0.61 -4.79 27.52
C PHE A 195 -0.30 -5.95 26.56
N LEU A 196 0.86 -5.92 25.89
CA LEU A 196 1.35 -7.03 25.06
C LEU A 196 2.01 -8.16 25.89
N GLY A 197 1.95 -8.11 27.23
CA GLY A 197 2.38 -9.19 28.11
C GLY A 197 3.70 -8.92 28.84
N THR A 198 4.62 -9.88 28.87
CA THR A 198 5.94 -9.76 29.50
C THR A 198 7.01 -9.68 28.40
N PRO A 199 8.01 -8.79 28.50
CA PRO A 199 9.03 -8.70 27.46
C PRO A 199 10.02 -9.85 27.58
N ASN A 200 10.65 -10.22 26.47
CA ASN A 200 11.76 -11.16 26.45
C ASN A 200 13.05 -10.52 27.01
N VAL A 201 14.15 -11.28 27.00
CA VAL A 201 15.46 -10.81 27.52
C VAL A 201 16.03 -9.60 26.79
N LEU A 202 15.55 -9.31 25.58
CA LEU A 202 15.92 -8.15 24.74
C LEU A 202 14.94 -6.98 24.90
N GLY A 203 13.95 -7.08 25.80
CA GLY A 203 12.93 -6.04 25.98
C GLY A 203 11.82 -6.06 24.93
N GLN A 204 11.78 -7.07 24.06
CA GLN A 204 10.81 -7.19 22.97
C GLN A 204 9.54 -7.91 23.44
N ARG A 205 8.42 -7.57 22.81
CA ARG A 205 7.10 -8.11 23.10
C ARG A 205 6.47 -8.60 21.82
N GLU A 206 5.82 -9.75 21.88
CA GLU A 206 5.12 -10.31 20.74
C GLU A 206 3.79 -9.58 20.52
N PHE A 207 3.43 -9.40 19.26
CA PHE A 207 2.10 -8.99 18.86
C PHE A 207 1.62 -9.85 17.69
N ARG A 208 0.31 -10.03 17.61
CA ARG A 208 -0.35 -10.77 16.54
C ARG A 208 -1.66 -10.09 16.16
N PHE A 209 -1.84 -9.89 14.87
CA PHE A 209 -3.11 -9.49 14.26
C PHE A 209 -3.47 -10.51 13.19
N GLU A 210 -4.74 -10.89 13.13
CA GLU A 210 -5.24 -11.82 12.12
C GLU A 210 -6.68 -11.51 11.74
N GLY A 211 -7.05 -11.93 10.53
CA GLY A 211 -8.40 -11.71 10.02
C GLY A 211 -8.60 -12.35 8.65
N SER A 212 -9.68 -11.94 7.98
CA SER A 212 -10.02 -12.36 6.61
C SER A 212 -10.38 -11.13 5.79
N LEU A 213 -10.01 -11.15 4.50
CA LEU A 213 -10.32 -10.13 3.50
C LEU A 213 -11.56 -10.50 2.66
#